data_AF-A0A399YI34-F1
#
_entry.id   AF-A0A399YI34-F1
#
_cell.length_a   1.000
_cell.length_b   1.000
_cell.length_c   1.000
_cell.angle_alpha   90.00
_cell.angle_beta   90.00
_cell.angle_gamma   90.00
#
_symmetry.space_group_name_H-M   'P 1'
#
loop_
_entity.id
_entity.type
_entity.pdbx_description
1 polymer ?
#
loop_
_entity_poly.entity_id
_entity_poly.type
_entity_poly.pdbx_seq_one_letter_code
_entity_poly.pdbx_strand_id
1 'polypeptide(L)'
;MAALTAVPQRLTFSRGFTLAEMAVVLVIVALLIAGMVLPLSAQQDIRARQETEKTLNDIRDALVGFAVANGRLPRPATSAVNGAENPATCGNDAACSGFIPWATLGVHKF
;
A
#
# COMPACT_ATOMS: atom_id res chain seq x y z
N MET A 1 51.42 36.49 -59.13
CA MET A 1 50.85 37.42 -58.14
C MET A 1 49.61 36.76 -57.56
N ALA A 2 49.71 36.18 -56.36
CA ALA A 2 48.64 35.76 -55.45
C ALA A 2 49.17 34.61 -54.57
N ALA A 3 49.69 34.95 -53.39
CA ALA A 3 50.07 33.97 -52.38
C ALA A 3 48.80 33.53 -51.63
N LEU A 4 48.51 32.23 -51.63
CA LEU A 4 47.46 31.62 -50.83
C LEU A 4 47.93 31.54 -49.37
N THR A 5 47.43 32.46 -48.54
CA THR A 5 47.63 32.42 -47.09
C THR A 5 46.71 31.37 -46.48
N ALA A 6 47.27 30.24 -46.04
CA ALA A 6 46.53 29.27 -45.24
C ALA A 6 46.22 29.86 -43.86
N VAL A 7 44.94 29.96 -43.51
CA VAL A 7 44.47 30.38 -42.19
C VAL A 7 44.55 29.16 -41.25
N PRO A 8 45.26 29.22 -40.11
CA PRO A 8 45.35 28.09 -39.21
C PRO A 8 44.00 27.88 -38.50
N GLN A 9 43.38 26.73 -38.70
CA GLN A 9 42.22 26.32 -37.90
C GLN A 9 42.69 25.99 -36.49
N ARG A 10 42.28 26.79 -35.50
CA ARG A 10 42.44 26.45 -34.08
C ARG A 10 41.61 25.18 -33.80
N LEU A 11 42.28 24.08 -33.51
CA LEU A 11 41.65 22.90 -32.93
C LEU A 11 41.07 23.30 -31.56
N THR A 12 39.75 23.46 -31.49
CA THR A 12 39.05 23.64 -30.22
C THR A 12 39.07 22.31 -29.47
N PHE A 13 39.90 22.23 -28.44
CA PHE A 13 39.96 21.08 -27.56
C PHE A 13 38.71 21.08 -26.67
N SER A 14 37.81 20.12 -26.87
CA SER A 14 36.66 19.94 -25.98
C SER A 14 37.18 19.56 -24.59
N ARG A 15 36.93 20.42 -23.60
CA ARG A 15 37.22 20.10 -22.21
C ARG A 15 36.25 19.00 -21.76
N GLY A 16 36.80 17.88 -21.30
CA GLY A 16 36.03 16.81 -20.65
C GLY A 16 35.65 17.18 -19.21
N PHE A 17 34.85 16.31 -18.57
CA PHE A 17 34.46 16.49 -17.17
C PHE A 17 35.63 16.20 -16.22
N THR A 18 35.71 16.98 -15.16
CA THR A 18 36.65 16.80 -14.06
C THR A 18 36.16 15.74 -13.08
N LEU A 19 37.10 15.17 -12.33
CA LEU A 19 36.79 14.24 -11.23
C LEU A 19 35.88 14.87 -10.17
N ALA A 20 36.08 16.18 -9.91
CA ALA A 20 35.26 16.93 -8.96
C ALA A 20 33.83 17.12 -9.45
N GLU A 21 33.62 17.43 -10.73
CA GLU A 21 32.27 17.54 -11.32
C GLU A 21 31.53 16.20 -11.21
N MET A 22 32.21 15.08 -11.46
CA MET A 22 31.57 13.78 -11.34
C MET A 22 31.28 13.39 -9.89
N ALA A 23 32.14 13.76 -8.94
CA ALA A 23 31.88 13.55 -7.52
C ALA A 23 30.60 14.30 -7.07
N VAL A 24 30.43 15.55 -7.48
CA VAL A 24 29.23 16.34 -7.15
C VAL A 24 27.97 15.73 -7.77
N VAL A 25 28.03 15.30 -9.04
CA VAL A 25 26.90 14.63 -9.70
C VAL A 25 26.48 13.36 -8.97
N LEU A 26 27.44 12.51 -8.57
CA LEU A 26 27.14 11.28 -7.84
C LEU A 26 26.50 11.55 -6.48
N VAL A 27 26.95 12.60 -5.77
CA VAL A 27 26.32 13.03 -4.51
C VAL A 27 24.88 13.48 -4.75
N ILE A 28 24.62 14.29 -5.79
CA ILE A 28 23.26 14.73 -6.13
C ILE A 28 22.37 13.52 -6.46
N VAL A 29 22.85 12.57 -7.27
CA VAL A 29 22.10 11.35 -7.63
C VAL A 29 21.80 10.50 -6.40
N ALA A 30 22.78 10.31 -5.50
CA ALA A 30 22.57 9.56 -4.27
C ALA A 30 21.51 10.21 -3.36
N LEU A 31 21.53 11.55 -3.22
CA LEU A 31 20.53 12.28 -2.45
C LEU A 31 19.12 12.18 -3.06
N LEU A 32 19.01 12.26 -4.40
CA LEU A 32 17.73 12.10 -5.10
C LEU A 32 17.14 10.70 -4.90
N ILE A 33 17.97 9.66 -5.00
CA ILE A 33 17.54 8.27 -4.76
C ILE A 33 17.10 8.11 -3.30
N ALA A 34 17.90 8.60 -2.35
CA ALA A 34 17.59 8.50 -0.93
C ALA A 34 16.27 9.20 -0.55
N GLY A 35 16.01 10.37 -1.12
CA GLY A 35 14.77 11.12 -0.87
C GLY A 35 13.49 10.43 -1.39
N MET A 36 13.61 9.56 -2.41
CA MET A 36 12.46 8.95 -3.06
C MET A 36 12.01 7.62 -2.43
N VAL A 37 12.87 6.94 -1.65
CA VAL A 37 12.55 5.62 -1.06
C VAL A 37 11.61 5.73 0.15
N LEU A 38 11.74 6.78 0.96
CA LEU A 38 10.96 6.99 2.19
C LEU A 38 9.43 7.12 2.00
N PRO A 39 8.89 7.85 1.00
CA PRO A 39 7.44 8.01 0.86
C PRO A 39 6.71 6.72 0.44
N LEU A 40 7.40 5.73 -0.11
CA LEU A 40 6.76 4.53 -0.66
C LEU A 40 6.19 3.62 0.44
N SER A 41 6.94 3.42 1.53
CA SER A 41 6.47 2.58 2.66
C SER A 41 5.29 3.22 3.38
N ALA A 42 5.37 4.52 3.67
CA ALA A 42 4.27 5.26 4.28
C ALA A 42 3.00 5.22 3.42
N GLN A 43 3.12 5.24 2.09
CA GLN A 43 1.99 5.11 1.19
C GLN A 43 1.34 3.72 1.24
N GLN A 44 2.13 2.65 1.40
CA GLN A 44 1.61 1.29 1.57
C GLN A 44 0.83 1.15 2.87
N ASP A 45 1.37 1.68 3.98
CA ASP A 45 0.69 1.66 5.28
C ASP A 45 -0.65 2.40 5.26
N ILE A 46 -0.70 3.57 4.60
CA ILE A 46 -1.93 4.33 4.44
C ILE A 46 -2.98 3.52 3.68
N ARG A 47 -2.59 2.85 2.58
CA ARG A 47 -3.51 2.01 1.79
C ARG A 47 -4.03 0.82 2.59
N ALA A 48 -3.15 0.11 3.30
CA ALA A 48 -3.53 -1.04 4.12
C ALA A 48 -4.53 -0.64 5.23
N ARG A 49 -4.31 0.52 5.87
CA ARG A 49 -5.26 1.08 6.84
C ARG A 49 -6.61 1.40 6.22
N GLN A 50 -6.62 2.08 5.07
CA GLN A 50 -7.87 2.41 4.37
C GLN A 50 -8.66 1.16 3.95
N GLU A 51 -7.97 0.11 3.50
CA GLU A 51 -8.60 -1.17 3.16
C GLU A 51 -9.19 -1.87 4.40
N THR A 52 -8.48 -1.82 5.52
CA THR A 52 -8.98 -2.35 6.80
C THR A 52 -10.21 -1.59 7.28
N GLU A 53 -10.18 -0.26 7.23
CA GLU A 53 -11.32 0.60 7.61
C GLU A 53 -12.54 0.34 6.74
N LYS A 54 -12.33 0.21 5.42
CA LYS A 54 -13.41 -0.16 4.49
C LYS A 54 -14.02 -1.51 4.85
N THR A 55 -13.17 -2.52 5.10
CA THR A 55 -13.61 -3.86 5.48
C THR A 55 -14.42 -3.83 6.79
N LEU A 56 -13.99 -3.05 7.78
CA LEU A 56 -14.73 -2.89 9.04
C LEU A 56 -16.10 -2.22 8.83
N ASN A 57 -16.19 -1.23 7.94
CA ASN A 57 -17.45 -0.59 7.61
C ASN A 57 -18.40 -1.56 6.91
N ASP A 58 -17.91 -2.32 5.92
CA ASP A 58 -18.70 -3.33 5.21
C ASP A 58 -19.23 -4.41 6.17
N ILE A 59 -18.40 -4.86 7.12
CA ILE A 59 -18.80 -5.78 8.19
C ILE A 59 -19.89 -5.16 9.08
N ARG A 60 -19.73 -3.90 9.49
CA ARG A 60 -20.70 -3.19 10.34
C ARG A 60 -22.06 -3.10 9.65
N ASP A 61 -22.08 -2.73 8.37
CA ASP A 61 -23.31 -2.60 7.60
C ASP A 61 -23.99 -3.97 7.43
N ALA A 62 -23.21 -5.03 7.19
CA ALA A 62 -23.74 -6.39 7.14
C ALA A 62 -24.32 -6.85 8.50
N LEU A 63 -23.67 -6.53 9.61
CA LEU A 63 -24.17 -6.84 10.96
C LEU A 63 -25.50 -6.13 11.25
N VAL A 64 -25.60 -4.86 10.89
CA VAL A 64 -26.85 -4.08 11.03
C VAL A 64 -27.92 -4.66 10.12
N GLY A 65 -27.60 -4.96 8.86
CA GLY A 65 -28.53 -5.58 7.91
C GLY A 65 -29.06 -6.93 8.40
N PHE A 66 -28.18 -7.77 8.94
CA PHE A 66 -28.57 -9.04 9.55
C PHE A 66 -29.50 -8.83 10.76
N ALA A 67 -29.19 -7.86 11.62
CA ALA A 67 -30.00 -7.55 12.79
C ALA A 67 -31.39 -7.04 12.43
N VAL A 68 -31.51 -6.22 11.39
CA VAL A 68 -32.81 -5.77 10.88
C VAL A 68 -33.62 -6.93 10.31
N ALA A 69 -32.98 -7.85 9.57
CA ALA A 69 -33.66 -8.98 8.94
C ALA A 69 -34.06 -10.09 9.95
N ASN A 70 -33.25 -10.32 10.99
CA ASN A 70 -33.41 -11.46 11.90
C ASN A 70 -33.85 -11.07 13.32
N GLY A 71 -33.88 -9.78 13.65
CA GLY A 71 -34.20 -9.28 14.99
C GLY A 71 -33.13 -9.59 16.05
N ARG A 72 -31.93 -10.05 15.64
CA ARG A 72 -30.79 -10.33 16.52
C ARG A 72 -29.48 -10.14 15.77
N LEU A 73 -28.39 -9.88 16.49
CA LEU A 73 -27.06 -9.99 15.91
C LEU A 73 -26.71 -11.47 15.63
N PRO A 74 -25.87 -11.75 14.62
CA PRO A 74 -25.46 -13.11 14.33
C PRO A 74 -24.52 -13.63 15.44
N ARG A 75 -24.59 -14.93 15.72
CA ARG A 75 -23.64 -15.60 16.62
C ARG A 75 -22.26 -15.71 15.97
N PRO A 76 -21.20 -15.97 16.76
CA PRO A 76 -19.86 -16.18 16.21
C PRO A 76 -19.82 -17.28 15.14
N ALA A 77 -18.83 -17.18 14.25
CA ALA A 77 -18.59 -18.19 13.24
C ALA A 77 -18.31 -19.56 13.88
N THR A 78 -18.70 -20.64 13.20
CA THR A 78 -18.43 -22.01 13.65
C THR A 78 -16.94 -22.29 13.83
N SER A 79 -16.07 -21.70 13.00
CA SER A 79 -14.61 -21.70 13.20
C SER A 79 -13.92 -20.61 12.37
N ALA A 80 -12.61 -20.45 12.53
CA ALA A 80 -11.80 -19.55 11.67
C ALA A 80 -11.84 -19.93 10.17
N VAL A 81 -12.14 -21.20 9.87
CA VAL A 81 -12.19 -21.72 8.50
C VAL A 81 -13.62 -21.68 7.96
N ASN A 82 -14.60 -22.07 8.78
CA ASN A 82 -16.00 -22.05 8.41
C ASN A 82 -16.69 -20.79 8.93
N GLY A 83 -16.89 -19.82 8.02
CA GLY A 83 -17.53 -18.53 8.28
C GLY A 83 -19.05 -18.56 8.46
N ALA A 84 -19.68 -19.73 8.52
CA ALA A 84 -21.11 -19.84 8.84
C ALA A 84 -21.37 -19.49 10.31
N GLU A 85 -22.52 -18.86 10.60
CA GLU A 85 -23.00 -18.62 11.98
C GLU A 85 -23.12 -19.95 12.73
N ASN A 86 -22.64 -19.99 13.98
CA ASN A 86 -22.86 -21.15 14.83
C ASN A 86 -24.35 -21.25 15.22
N PRO A 87 -25.04 -22.36 14.90
CA PRO A 87 -26.46 -22.51 15.21
C PRO A 87 -26.72 -22.66 16.73
N ALA A 88 -25.71 -23.08 17.50
CA ALA A 88 -25.85 -23.25 18.95
C ALA A 88 -26.11 -21.91 19.65
N THR A 89 -27.08 -21.89 20.56
CA THR A 89 -27.27 -20.76 21.47
C THR A 89 -26.07 -20.61 22.38
N CYS A 90 -25.60 -19.38 22.60
CA CYS A 90 -24.56 -19.13 23.57
C CYS A 90 -25.06 -19.47 24.97
N GLY A 91 -24.36 -20.38 25.66
CA GLY A 91 -24.63 -20.68 27.07
C GLY A 91 -23.94 -19.71 28.04
N ASN A 92 -22.93 -18.97 27.57
CA ASN A 92 -22.16 -17.98 28.33
C ASN A 92 -21.49 -16.98 27.37
N ASP A 93 -20.87 -15.93 27.92
CA ASP A 93 -20.21 -14.88 27.14
C ASP A 93 -19.06 -15.42 26.28
N ALA A 94 -18.30 -16.39 26.79
CA ALA A 94 -17.21 -17.01 26.05
C ALA A 94 -17.71 -17.68 24.75
N ALA A 95 -18.85 -18.38 24.81
CA ALA A 95 -19.48 -19.01 23.65
C ALA A 95 -20.10 -17.99 22.67
N CYS A 96 -20.35 -16.77 23.13
CA CYS A 96 -20.86 -15.65 22.33
C CYS A 96 -19.75 -14.72 21.81
N SER A 97 -18.50 -15.01 22.17
CA SER A 97 -17.32 -14.34 21.64
C SER A 97 -16.60 -15.24 20.65
N GLY A 98 -16.12 -14.69 19.54
CA GLY A 98 -15.39 -15.46 18.55
C GLY A 98 -15.24 -14.72 17.24
N PHE A 99 -15.01 -15.48 16.16
CA PHE A 99 -14.85 -14.93 14.82
C PHE A 99 -16.18 -14.39 14.28
N ILE A 100 -16.10 -13.39 13.41
CA ILE A 100 -17.25 -12.84 12.70
C ILE A 100 -17.69 -13.87 11.63
N PRO A 101 -19.00 -14.19 11.51
CA PRO A 101 -19.51 -15.15 10.53
C PRO A 101 -19.56 -14.55 9.13
N TRP A 102 -18.39 -14.34 8.53
CA TRP A 102 -18.19 -13.66 7.24
C TRP A 102 -18.99 -14.29 6.09
N ALA A 103 -19.15 -15.62 6.07
CA ALA A 103 -19.90 -16.31 5.02
C ALA A 103 -21.42 -16.07 5.15
N THR A 104 -21.92 -15.95 6.38
CA THR A 104 -23.36 -15.66 6.62
C THR A 104 -23.68 -14.20 6.34
N LEU A 105 -22.74 -13.31 6.65
CA LEU A 105 -22.86 -11.88 6.39
C LEU A 105 -22.60 -11.50 4.93
N GLY A 106 -22.07 -12.41 4.11
CA GLY A 106 -21.75 -12.15 2.70
C GLY A 106 -20.58 -11.17 2.51
N VAL A 107 -19.71 -11.05 3.50
CA VAL A 107 -18.53 -10.16 3.47
C VAL A 107 -17.26 -10.94 3.14
N HIS A 108 -16.24 -10.23 2.65
CA HIS A 108 -14.96 -10.86 2.30
C HIS A 108 -14.30 -11.46 3.54
N LYS A 109 -13.61 -12.59 3.34
CA LYS A 109 -12.78 -13.20 4.39
C LYS A 109 -11.51 -12.36 4.55
N PHE A 110 -11.28 -11.87 5.76
CA PHE A 110 -10.07 -11.15 6.17
C PHE A 110 -8.95 -12.11 6.59
#